data_AF-A0A2W5EP02-F1
#
_entry.id   AF-A0A2W5EP02-F1
#
_cell.length_a   1.000
_cell.length_b   1.000
_cell.length_c   1.000
_cell.angle_alpha   90.00
_cell.angle_beta   90.00
_cell.angle_gamma   90.00
#
_symmetry.space_group_name_H-M   'P 1'
#
loop_
_entity.id
_entity.type
_entity.pdbx_description
1 polymer ?
#
loop_
_entity_poly.entity_id
_entity_poly.type
_entity_poly.pdbx_seq_one_letter_code
_entity_poly.pdbx_strand_id
1 'polypeptide(L)' 'MSQNSQPKHIAIAGNIGAGKTTLTQMLSKHYKWIPQFEDVDNNPYLNDFYEDMPR' A
#
# COMPACT_ATOMS: atom_id res chain seq x y z
N MET A 1 -26.22 18.78 -12.50
CA MET A 1 -25.87 18.37 -11.12
C MET A 1 -24.68 17.43 -11.22
N SER A 2 -23.48 17.88 -10.86
CA SER A 2 -22.27 17.07 -10.95
C SER A 2 -22.29 16.01 -9.86
N GLN A 3 -22.29 14.73 -10.25
CA GLN A 3 -22.20 13.63 -9.32
C GLN A 3 -20.81 13.64 -8.68
N ASN A 4 -20.71 14.11 -7.44
CA ASN A 4 -19.51 13.93 -6.62
C ASN A 4 -19.41 12.45 -6.23
N SER A 5 -18.80 11.65 -7.10
CA SER A 5 -18.45 10.27 -6.79
C SER A 5 -17.25 10.29 -5.85
N GLN A 6 -17.50 10.10 -4.55
CA GLN A 6 -16.41 9.91 -3.59
C GLN A 6 -15.65 8.62 -3.96
N PRO A 7 -14.31 8.66 -4.09
CA PRO A 7 -13.54 7.46 -4.37
C PRO A 7 -13.74 6.46 -3.24
N LYS A 8 -14.23 5.26 -3.57
CA LYS A 8 -14.45 4.19 -2.59
C LYS A 8 -13.14 3.62 -2.05
N HIS A 9 -12.05 3.70 -2.82
CA HIS A 9 -10.73 3.23 -2.46
C HIS A 9 -9.65 4.13 -3.08
N ILE A 10 -8.53 4.26 -2.39
CA ILE A 10 -7.30 4.90 -2.89
C ILE A 10 -6.18 3.89 -2.72
N ALA A 11 -5.42 3.64 -3.80
CA ALA A 11 -4.25 2.78 -3.77
C ALA A 11 -2.98 3.63 -3.84
N ILE A 12 -1.98 3.29 -3.01
CA ILE A 12 -0.67 3.95 -2.99
C ILE A 12 0.35 2.97 -3.56
N ALA A 13 0.96 3.30 -4.70
CA ALA A 13 1.94 2.48 -5.39
C ALA A 13 3.32 3.13 -5.41
N GLY A 14 4.36 2.32 -5.61
CA GLY A 14 5.76 2.77 -5.63
C GLY A 14 6.73 1.69 -5.13
N ASN A 15 8.03 1.95 -5.27
CA ASN A 15 9.08 0.97 -5.00
C ASN A 15 9.12 0.55 -3.52
N ILE A 16 9.71 -0.62 -3.25
CA ILE A 16 10.02 -1.06 -1.88
C ILE A 16 10.97 -0.03 -1.24
N GLY A 17 10.68 0.36 0.00
CA GLY A 17 11.43 1.41 0.70
C GLY A 17 11.01 2.86 0.39
N ALA A 18 10.08 3.10 -0.54
CA ALA A 18 9.64 4.46 -0.90
C ALA A 18 8.73 5.17 0.14
N GLY A 19 8.47 4.56 1.30
CA GLY A 19 7.65 5.16 2.37
C GLY A 19 6.14 5.03 2.21
N LYS A 20 5.64 4.14 1.34
CA LYS A 20 4.20 3.94 1.07
C LYS A 20 3.39 3.66 2.34
N THR A 21 3.84 2.72 3.17
CA THR A 21 3.17 2.36 4.44
C THR A 21 3.05 3.56 5.37
N THR A 22 4.11 4.36 5.47
CA THR A 22 4.12 5.61 6.26
C THR A 22 3.10 6.61 5.72
N LEU A 23 3.07 6.82 4.40
CA LEU A 23 2.11 7.71 3.77
C LEU A 23 0.66 7.24 3.98
N THR A 24 0.39 5.94 3.84
CA THR A 24 -0.93 5.33 4.11
C THR A 24 -1.38 5.63 5.54
N GLN A 25 -0.50 5.45 6.53
CA GLN A 25 -0.80 5.74 7.94
C GLN A 25 -1.11 7.23 8.18
N MET A 26 -0.32 8.14 7.58
CA MET A 26 -0.52 9.58 7.71
C MET A 26 -1.87 10.01 7.12
N LEU A 27 -2.20 9.52 5.92
CA LEU A 27 -3.46 9.83 5.24
C LEU A 27 -4.66 9.25 5.98
N SER A 28 -4.56 7.99 6.41
CA SER A 28 -5.60 7.33 7.22
C SER A 28 -5.88 8.11 8.50
N LYS A 29 -4.84 8.56 9.22
CA LYS A 29 -4.99 9.37 10.42
C LYS A 29 -5.64 10.73 10.13
N HIS A 30 -5.20 11.41 9.07
CA HIS A 30 -5.68 12.75 8.74
C HIS A 30 -7.15 12.75 8.30
N TYR A 31 -7.53 11.83 7.41
CA TYR A 31 -8.88 11.75 6.85
C TYR A 31 -9.81 10.80 7.59
N LYS A 32 -9.32 10.13 8.65
CA LYS A 32 -10.05 9.10 9.40
C LYS A 32 -10.51 7.93 8.51
N TRP A 33 -9.66 7.53 7.57
CA TRP A 33 -9.93 6.39 6.69
C TRP A 33 -9.43 5.08 7.29
N ILE A 34 -9.99 3.97 6.84
CA ILE A 34 -9.54 2.63 7.21
C ILE A 34 -8.33 2.28 6.33
N PRO A 35 -7.12 2.13 6.90
CA PRO A 35 -5.95 1.75 6.13
C PRO A 35 -6.00 0.25 5.78
N GLN A 36 -5.43 -0.11 4.65
CA GLN A 36 -5.21 -1.49 4.22
C GLN A 36 -3.73 -1.63 3.87
N PHE A 37 -3.11 -2.73 4.30
CA PHE A 37 -1.68 -3.00 4.10
C PHE A 37 -1.50 -4.34 3.39
N GLU A 38 -0.36 -4.50 2.72
CA GLU A 38 0.03 -5.76 2.08
C GLU A 38 0.38 -6.79 3.16
N ASP A 39 -0.01 -8.05 2.95
CA ASP A 39 0.44 -9.17 3.78
C ASP A 39 1.84 -9.60 3.31
N VAL A 40 2.86 -9.15 4.05
CA VAL A 40 4.27 -9.44 3.76
C VAL A 40 4.70 -10.76 4.37
N ASP A 41 4.13 -11.12 5.53
CA ASP A 41 4.56 -12.28 6.33
C ASP A 41 4.08 -13.59 5.72
N ASN A 42 2.90 -13.60 5.10
CA ASN A 42 2.30 -14.79 4.49
C ASN A 42 2.42 -14.81 2.96
N ASN A 43 3.27 -13.99 2.35
CA ASN A 43 3.43 -13.98 0.90
C ASN A 43 4.32 -15.16 0.44
N PRO A 44 3.76 -16.19 -0.22
CA PRO A 44 4.51 -17.39 -0.57
C PRO A 44 5.57 -17.16 -1.66
N TYR A 45 5.55 -16.02 -2.34
CA TYR A 45 6.46 -15.73 -3.46
C TYR A 45 7.60 -14.78 -3.09
N LEU A 46 7.52 -14.12 -1.92
CA LEU A 46 8.45 -13.05 -1.59
C LEU A 46 9.85 -13.58 -1.28
N ASN A 47 9.93 -14.71 -0.57
CA ASN A 47 11.21 -15.36 -0.24
C ASN A 47 11.92 -15.81 -1.51
N ASP A 48 11.26 -16.61 -2.35
CA ASP A 48 11.79 -17.09 -3.63
C ASP A 48 12.28 -15.93 -4.52
N PHE A 49 11.50 -14.84 -4.59
CA PHE A 49 11.88 -13.64 -5.34
C PHE A 49 13.18 -13.00 -4.85
N TYR A 50 13.41 -12.97 -3.54
CA TYR A 50 14.65 -12.42 -2.97
C TYR A 50 15.83 -13.40 -3.03
N GLU A 51 15.59 -14.71 -3.07
CA GLU A 51 16.64 -15.72 -3.21
C GLU A 51 17.28 -15.70 -4.60
N ASP A 52 16.48 -15.48 -5.64
CA ASP A 52 16.95 -15.44 -7.04
C ASP A 52 17.44 -14.06 -7.50
N MET A 53 17.40 -13.03 -6.64
CA MET A 53 17.75 -11.67 -7.02
C MET A 53 19.28 -11.50 -7.18
N PRO A 54 19.80 -11.16 -8.38
CA PRO A 54 21.22 -10.89 -8.56
C PRO A 54 21.62 -9.68 -7.72
N ARG A 55 22.65 -9.83 -6.88
CA ARG A 55 23.20 -8.75 -6.04
C ARG A 55 24.13 -7.82 -6.80
#